data_AF-A0A293LJA9-F1
#
_entry.id   AF-A0A293LJA9-F1
#
_cell.length_a   1.000
_cell.length_b   1.000
_cell.length_c   1.000
_cell.angle_alpha   90.00
_cell.angle_beta   90.00
_cell.angle_gamma   90.00
#
_symmetry.space_group_name_H-M   'P 1'
#
loop_
_entity.id
_entity.type
_entity.pdbx_description
1 polymer ?
#
loop_
_entity_poly.entity_id
_entity_poly.type
_entity_poly.pdbx_seq_one_letter_code
_entity_poly.pdbx_strand_id
1 'polypeptide(L)'
;MDGDFSSSQGIVHFLNNYFGFKLQRQDIDTPPKELLLNVTLAVCRDLGLNDNSIEQPAFMRGLSTDMDVALPTLPTFHTLTMMRAVFARLGVHDVGLTDLREPSPKRARRLVRLLLENWTKQRNIMEKYDNIQRELAKAREETDDIKMRQDCAKTRLNQLLLHPGCQEEPRALALQEVQATARRNEATERKKAAQKANYHDLKLDAAAAYAKGEELQCTLHEVKAAIQRTRAATESDPESLRAKEQEATVTAASWRQKASSAVADTEKSKQRVEDEKNARRTRALLLEKLRKVMQEMAGAQEEHAAQELKRADREVEEAEYHKGCKASERFKEESEEAKERMERERHALLAKLEAQNKCNIETMEQLRGTHHRDNNLQEKIEMQKQELQGELAGLQARINDNRELLRKSEEDTKNFTADMLADFKRYHDLFLSTCKKVRDAMRNDL
;
A
#
# COMPACT_ATOMS: atom_id res chain seq x y z
N MET A 1 16.63 -7.29 -2.60
CA MET A 1 16.87 -8.32 -3.63
C MET A 1 17.00 -7.63 -4.99
N ASP A 2 18.08 -7.86 -5.74
CA ASP A 2 18.26 -7.32 -7.09
C ASP A 2 18.20 -8.47 -8.10
N GLY A 3 17.17 -8.48 -8.95
CA GLY A 3 17.00 -9.46 -10.03
C GLY A 3 17.28 -8.82 -11.38
N ASP A 4 18.10 -9.46 -12.22
CA ASP A 4 18.18 -9.10 -13.65
C ASP A 4 16.92 -9.63 -14.37
N PHE A 5 15.96 -8.74 -14.62
CA PHE A 5 14.78 -9.06 -15.43
C PHE A 5 14.90 -8.58 -16.88
N SER A 6 16.06 -8.03 -17.27
CA SER A 6 16.28 -7.49 -18.61
C SER A 6 16.49 -8.60 -19.65
N SER A 7 16.99 -9.76 -19.21
CA SER A 7 17.28 -10.92 -20.05
C SER A 7 16.31 -12.09 -19.79
N SER A 8 16.02 -12.90 -20.81
CA SER A 8 15.23 -14.13 -20.64
C SER A 8 15.88 -15.08 -19.63
N GLN A 9 17.21 -15.13 -19.61
CA GLN A 9 17.98 -15.98 -18.70
C GLN A 9 17.83 -15.53 -17.25
N GLY A 10 17.87 -14.22 -17.00
CA GLY A 10 17.69 -13.66 -15.67
C GLY A 10 16.27 -13.91 -15.13
N ILE A 11 15.24 -13.78 -15.98
CA ILE A 11 13.86 -14.13 -15.62
C ILE A 11 13.74 -15.61 -15.23
N VAL A 12 14.29 -16.53 -16.04
CA VAL A 12 14.26 -17.97 -15.72
C VAL A 12 14.97 -18.26 -14.41
N HIS A 13 16.18 -17.71 -14.23
CA HIS A 13 16.95 -17.92 -13.02
C HIS A 13 16.16 -17.49 -11.77
N PHE A 14 15.52 -16.32 -11.85
CA PHE A 14 14.71 -15.81 -10.76
C PHE A 14 13.48 -16.69 -10.48
N LEU A 15 12.71 -17.03 -11.52
CA LEU A 15 11.51 -17.85 -11.38
C LEU A 15 11.81 -19.23 -10.80
N ASN A 16 12.91 -19.86 -11.24
CA ASN A 16 13.30 -21.17 -10.74
C ASN A 16 13.78 -21.11 -9.28
N ASN A 17 14.56 -20.09 -8.92
CA ASN A 17 15.12 -19.99 -7.57
C ASN A 17 14.08 -19.57 -6.52
N TYR A 18 13.21 -18.60 -6.83
CA TYR A 18 12.30 -18.02 -5.84
C TYR A 18 10.94 -18.70 -5.81
N PHE A 19 10.42 -19.15 -6.94
CA PHE A 19 9.10 -19.77 -7.03
C PHE A 19 9.16 -21.28 -7.32
N GLY A 20 10.36 -21.86 -7.40
CA GLY A 20 10.54 -23.31 -7.59
C GLY A 20 10.13 -23.82 -8.97
N PHE A 21 10.05 -22.93 -9.97
CA PHE A 21 9.77 -23.33 -11.34
C PHE A 21 10.90 -24.20 -11.93
N LYS A 22 10.57 -24.96 -12.98
CA LYS A 22 11.53 -25.72 -13.79
C LYS A 22 11.53 -25.22 -15.23
N LEU A 23 11.72 -23.91 -15.40
CA LEU A 23 11.72 -23.25 -16.69
C LEU A 23 13.12 -23.26 -17.31
N GLN A 24 13.17 -23.29 -18.63
CA GLN A 24 14.35 -23.05 -19.44
C GLN A 24 14.21 -21.73 -20.19
N ARG A 25 15.31 -21.22 -20.73
CA ARG A 25 15.31 -19.99 -21.54
C ARG A 25 14.27 -20.03 -22.67
N GLN A 26 14.13 -21.20 -23.29
CA GLN A 26 13.17 -21.43 -24.38
C GLN A 26 11.72 -21.20 -23.93
N ASP A 27 11.38 -21.43 -22.67
CA ASP A 27 10.03 -21.19 -22.13
C ASP A 27 9.73 -19.70 -21.93
N ILE A 28 10.72 -18.81 -22.03
CA ILE A 28 10.53 -17.34 -22.04
C ILE A 28 10.61 -16.78 -23.46
N ASP A 29 11.44 -17.39 -24.30
CA ASP A 29 11.57 -17.04 -25.71
C ASP A 29 10.40 -17.58 -26.55
N THR A 30 9.75 -18.66 -26.10
CA THR A 30 8.55 -19.30 -26.67
C THR A 30 7.63 -19.71 -25.52
N PRO A 31 6.80 -18.80 -24.99
CA PRO A 31 6.06 -19.03 -23.74
C PRO A 31 5.01 -20.12 -23.88
N PRO A 32 4.98 -21.13 -22.98
CA PRO A 32 3.86 -22.06 -22.90
C PRO A 32 2.60 -21.31 -22.44
N LYS A 33 1.42 -21.85 -22.79
CA LYS A 33 0.12 -21.21 -22.52
C LYS A 33 -0.08 -20.93 -21.03
N GLU A 34 0.43 -21.81 -20.18
CA GLU A 34 0.28 -21.76 -18.74
C GLU A 34 1.30 -20.83 -18.06
N LEU A 35 2.32 -20.33 -18.76
CA LEU A 35 3.42 -19.59 -18.15
C LEU A 35 2.93 -18.35 -17.39
N LEU A 36 2.22 -17.46 -18.09
CA LEU A 36 1.81 -16.18 -17.54
C LEU A 36 0.83 -16.37 -16.39
N LEU A 37 -0.05 -17.37 -16.52
CA LEU A 37 -0.97 -17.80 -15.47
C LEU A 37 -0.19 -18.25 -14.23
N ASN A 38 0.67 -19.24 -14.37
CA ASN A 38 1.39 -19.85 -13.26
C ASN A 38 2.28 -18.84 -12.52
N VAL A 39 2.99 -17.98 -13.26
CA VAL A 39 3.82 -16.94 -12.67
C VAL A 39 2.97 -15.92 -11.91
N THR A 40 1.81 -15.53 -12.47
CA THR A 40 0.91 -14.59 -11.78
C THR A 40 0.33 -15.19 -10.50
N LEU A 41 -0.09 -16.46 -10.54
CA LEU A 41 -0.58 -17.17 -9.36
C LEU A 41 0.51 -17.31 -8.29
N ALA A 42 1.73 -17.67 -8.67
CA ALA A 42 2.85 -17.80 -7.74
C ALA A 42 3.16 -16.47 -7.03
N VAL A 43 3.20 -15.36 -7.79
CA VAL A 43 3.38 -14.02 -7.23
C VAL A 43 2.24 -13.63 -6.30
N CYS A 44 0.99 -13.92 -6.67
CA CYS A 44 -0.18 -13.61 -5.85
C CYS A 44 -0.18 -14.39 -4.53
N ARG A 45 0.13 -15.69 -4.58
CA ARG A 45 0.22 -16.56 -3.39
C ARG A 45 1.31 -16.08 -2.44
N ASP A 46 2.49 -15.75 -2.95
CA ASP A 46 3.60 -15.25 -2.11
C ASP A 46 3.25 -13.92 -1.43
N LEU A 47 2.48 -13.06 -2.09
CA LEU A 47 1.97 -11.81 -1.52
C LEU A 47 0.77 -12.02 -0.57
N GLY A 48 0.37 -13.27 -0.29
CA GLY A 48 -0.63 -13.61 0.72
C GLY A 48 -2.09 -13.69 0.22
N LEU A 49 -2.32 -13.74 -1.10
CA LEU A 49 -3.66 -14.09 -1.62
C LEU A 49 -3.94 -15.56 -1.34
N ASN A 50 -5.03 -15.86 -0.63
CA ASN A 50 -5.37 -17.24 -0.29
C ASN A 50 -5.80 -18.03 -1.55
N ASP A 51 -5.49 -19.32 -1.57
CA ASP A 51 -5.82 -20.20 -2.70
C ASP A 51 -7.34 -20.26 -2.96
N ASN A 52 -8.16 -20.18 -1.91
CA ASN A 52 -9.62 -20.17 -2.02
C ASN A 52 -10.17 -18.95 -2.78
N SER A 53 -9.48 -17.81 -2.75
CA SER A 53 -9.87 -16.55 -3.43
C SER A 53 -9.41 -16.55 -4.88
N ILE A 54 -8.37 -17.33 -5.16
CA ILE A 54 -7.83 -17.57 -6.49
C ILE A 54 -8.65 -18.64 -7.23
N GLU A 55 -9.09 -19.69 -6.53
CA GLU A 55 -9.77 -20.85 -7.13
C GLU A 55 -11.31 -20.75 -7.07
N GLN A 56 -11.86 -20.08 -6.05
CA GLN A 56 -13.31 -19.91 -5.86
C GLN A 56 -13.70 -18.45 -5.59
N PRO A 57 -14.00 -17.65 -6.62
CA PRO A 57 -14.62 -16.36 -6.42
C PRO A 57 -15.90 -16.50 -5.59
N ALA A 58 -16.14 -15.53 -4.69
CA ALA A 58 -17.27 -15.57 -3.76
C ALA A 58 -18.65 -15.74 -4.46
N PHE A 59 -18.77 -15.34 -5.72
CA PHE A 59 -20.01 -15.53 -6.50
C PHE A 59 -20.29 -17.01 -6.87
N MET A 60 -19.29 -17.89 -6.84
CA MET A 60 -19.48 -19.33 -7.08
C MET A 60 -19.94 -20.10 -5.83
N ARG A 61 -19.90 -19.49 -4.64
CA ARG A 61 -20.47 -20.07 -3.43
C ARG A 61 -22.00 -19.96 -3.48
N GLY A 62 -22.66 -20.99 -4.03
CA GLY A 62 -24.12 -21.10 -4.06
C GLY A 62 -24.73 -21.37 -5.44
N LEU A 63 -23.92 -21.45 -6.51
CA LEU A 63 -24.40 -21.96 -7.79
C LEU A 63 -24.54 -23.49 -7.69
N SER A 64 -25.77 -24.00 -7.90
CA SER A 64 -26.02 -25.44 -7.91
C SER A 64 -25.20 -26.12 -9.01
N THR A 65 -24.86 -27.38 -8.75
CA THR A 65 -24.08 -28.29 -9.60
C THR A 65 -24.66 -28.55 -10.99
N ASP A 66 -25.73 -27.87 -11.41
CA ASP A 66 -26.45 -28.13 -12.66
C ASP A 66 -25.94 -27.30 -13.87
N MET A 67 -24.85 -26.54 -13.71
CA MET A 67 -24.21 -25.76 -14.78
C MET A 67 -22.94 -26.45 -15.33
N ASP A 68 -23.05 -27.74 -15.70
CA ASP A 68 -21.95 -28.56 -16.23
C ASP A 68 -21.26 -28.00 -17.50
N VAL A 69 -21.90 -27.06 -18.21
CA VAL A 69 -21.37 -26.50 -19.46
C VAL A 69 -20.44 -25.28 -19.23
N ALA A 70 -20.56 -24.58 -18.09
CA ALA A 70 -19.79 -23.36 -17.80
C ALA A 70 -18.64 -23.56 -16.80
N LEU A 71 -18.73 -24.62 -15.96
CA LEU A 71 -17.77 -25.00 -14.92
C LEU A 71 -16.29 -25.01 -15.36
N PRO A 72 -15.91 -25.51 -16.55
CA PRO A 72 -14.50 -25.53 -16.97
C PRO A 72 -13.92 -24.15 -17.33
N THR A 73 -14.77 -23.18 -17.68
CA THR A 73 -14.33 -21.86 -18.20
C THR A 73 -14.28 -20.77 -17.11
N LEU A 74 -15.07 -20.93 -16.05
CA LEU A 74 -15.14 -19.99 -14.92
C LEU A 74 -13.79 -19.72 -14.23
N PRO A 75 -12.92 -20.72 -13.97
CA PRO A 75 -11.60 -20.47 -13.39
C PRO A 75 -10.70 -19.62 -14.29
N THR A 76 -10.82 -19.78 -15.61
CA THR A 76 -10.03 -19.02 -16.60
C THR A 76 -10.47 -17.55 -16.63
N PHE A 77 -11.76 -17.27 -16.61
CA PHE A 77 -12.29 -15.90 -16.61
C PHE A 77 -12.05 -15.17 -15.29
N HIS A 78 -12.18 -15.87 -14.16
CA HIS A 78 -11.84 -15.31 -12.85
C HIS A 78 -10.36 -14.95 -12.78
N THR A 79 -9.49 -15.87 -13.20
CA THR A 79 -8.05 -15.60 -13.19
C THR A 79 -7.67 -14.48 -14.15
N LEU A 80 -8.29 -14.41 -15.34
CA LEU A 80 -8.10 -13.28 -16.25
C LEU A 80 -8.54 -11.95 -15.61
N THR A 81 -9.64 -11.95 -14.85
CA THR A 81 -10.12 -10.75 -14.15
C THR A 81 -9.14 -10.32 -13.06
N MET A 82 -8.60 -11.26 -12.29
CA MET A 82 -7.55 -11.00 -11.31
C MET A 82 -6.29 -10.45 -11.98
N MET A 83 -5.84 -11.08 -13.06
CA MET A 83 -4.68 -10.63 -13.83
C MET A 83 -4.90 -9.23 -14.37
N ARG A 84 -6.07 -8.92 -14.92
CA ARG A 84 -6.42 -7.56 -15.36
C ARG A 84 -6.32 -6.56 -14.22
N ALA A 85 -6.82 -6.89 -13.03
CA ALA A 85 -6.72 -6.02 -11.86
C ALA A 85 -5.26 -5.78 -11.43
N VAL A 86 -4.45 -6.84 -11.38
CA VAL A 86 -3.02 -6.75 -11.03
C VAL A 86 -2.27 -5.92 -12.07
N PHE A 87 -2.40 -6.26 -13.36
CA PHE A 87 -1.68 -5.59 -14.44
C PHE A 87 -2.17 -4.16 -14.70
N ALA A 88 -3.44 -3.84 -14.43
CA ALA A 88 -3.93 -2.47 -14.50
C ALA A 88 -3.20 -1.57 -13.51
N ARG A 89 -2.88 -2.06 -12.30
CA ARG A 89 -2.05 -1.35 -11.32
C ARG A 89 -0.60 -1.18 -11.77
N LEU A 90 -0.14 -2.04 -12.68
CA LEU A 90 1.18 -1.96 -13.33
C LEU A 90 1.16 -1.12 -14.63
N GLY A 91 0.04 -0.45 -14.94
CA GLY A 91 -0.12 0.38 -16.14
C GLY A 91 -0.43 -0.39 -17.43
N VAL A 92 -0.76 -1.68 -17.34
CA VAL A 92 -1.15 -2.51 -18.49
C VAL A 92 -2.64 -2.85 -18.40
N HIS A 93 -3.43 -2.21 -19.25
CA HIS A 93 -4.91 -2.28 -19.20
C HIS A 93 -5.53 -3.20 -20.25
N ASP A 94 -4.74 -3.71 -21.19
CA ASP A 94 -5.19 -4.48 -22.34
C ASP A 94 -4.92 -6.00 -22.18
N VAL A 95 -4.68 -6.48 -20.96
CA VAL A 95 -4.49 -7.93 -20.70
C VAL A 95 -5.75 -8.70 -21.08
N GLY A 96 -5.60 -9.69 -21.97
CA GLY A 96 -6.71 -10.40 -22.59
C GLY A 96 -6.58 -11.91 -22.59
N LEU A 97 -7.60 -12.60 -23.09
CA LEU A 97 -7.58 -14.06 -23.28
C LEU A 97 -6.46 -14.52 -24.22
N THR A 98 -6.07 -13.68 -25.17
CA THR A 98 -4.94 -13.94 -26.08
C THR A 98 -3.63 -14.10 -25.32
N ASP A 99 -3.42 -13.32 -24.25
CA ASP A 99 -2.22 -13.42 -23.42
C ASP A 99 -2.12 -14.74 -22.65
N LEU A 100 -3.24 -15.45 -22.50
CA LEU A 100 -3.33 -16.75 -21.84
C LEU A 100 -3.34 -17.91 -22.84
N ARG A 101 -4.10 -17.79 -23.92
CA ARG A 101 -4.29 -18.88 -24.90
C ARG A 101 -3.17 -18.95 -25.93
N GLU A 102 -2.65 -17.80 -26.33
CA GLU A 102 -1.68 -17.63 -27.41
C GLU A 102 -0.65 -16.55 -27.03
N PRO A 103 0.16 -16.79 -26.00
CA PRO A 103 1.09 -15.78 -25.49
C PRO A 103 2.14 -15.42 -26.53
N SER A 104 2.16 -14.15 -26.95
CA SER A 104 3.24 -13.68 -27.83
C SER A 104 4.54 -13.50 -27.03
N PRO A 105 5.71 -13.98 -27.52
CA PRO A 105 6.97 -13.96 -26.77
C PRO A 105 7.36 -12.59 -26.21
N LYS A 106 7.25 -11.54 -27.02
CA LYS A 106 7.60 -10.17 -26.61
C LYS A 106 6.66 -9.65 -25.51
N ARG A 107 5.36 -9.92 -25.62
CA ARG A 107 4.35 -9.44 -24.68
C ARG A 107 4.41 -10.22 -23.37
N ALA A 108 4.46 -11.55 -23.42
CA ALA A 108 4.59 -12.40 -22.25
C ALA A 108 5.82 -12.04 -21.41
N ARG A 109 6.98 -11.86 -22.05
CA ARG A 109 8.21 -11.44 -21.36
C ARG A 109 8.08 -10.06 -20.70
N ARG A 110 7.43 -9.10 -21.37
CA ARG A 110 7.17 -7.77 -20.81
C ARG A 110 6.27 -7.88 -19.56
N LEU A 111 5.19 -8.66 -19.64
CA LEU A 111 4.25 -8.84 -18.54
C LEU A 111 4.93 -9.53 -17.34
N VAL A 112 5.65 -10.62 -17.58
CA VAL A 112 6.40 -11.35 -16.54
C VAL A 112 7.42 -10.43 -15.87
N ARG A 113 8.22 -9.69 -16.65
CA ARG A 113 9.18 -8.72 -16.10
C ARG A 113 8.51 -7.68 -15.20
N LEU A 114 7.45 -7.02 -15.68
CA LEU A 114 6.73 -6.00 -14.90
C LEU A 114 6.21 -6.57 -13.58
N LEU A 115 5.69 -7.79 -13.63
CA LEU A 115 5.18 -8.48 -12.47
C LEU A 115 6.30 -8.79 -11.45
N LEU A 116 7.45 -9.30 -11.91
CA LEU A 116 8.60 -9.62 -11.04
C LEU A 116 9.27 -8.38 -10.47
N GLU A 117 9.41 -7.31 -11.26
CA GLU A 117 9.91 -6.01 -10.79
C GLU A 117 9.01 -5.45 -9.69
N ASN A 118 7.69 -5.51 -9.88
CA ASN A 118 6.75 -5.07 -8.86
C ASN A 118 6.77 -5.97 -7.62
N TRP A 119 6.79 -7.30 -7.81
CA TRP A 119 6.90 -8.25 -6.70
C TRP A 119 8.14 -7.96 -5.85
N THR A 120 9.28 -7.70 -6.46
CA THR A 120 10.54 -7.39 -5.75
C THR A 120 10.40 -6.13 -4.90
N LYS A 121 9.76 -5.09 -5.46
CA LYS A 121 9.47 -3.85 -4.72
C LYS A 121 8.55 -4.11 -3.53
N GLN A 122 7.46 -4.85 -3.75
CA GLN A 122 6.52 -5.19 -2.69
C GLN A 122 7.16 -6.04 -1.59
N ARG A 123 7.98 -7.03 -1.97
CA ARG A 123 8.69 -7.89 -1.03
C ARG A 123 9.67 -7.12 -0.16
N ASN A 124 10.45 -6.21 -0.75
CA ASN A 124 11.35 -5.33 0.03
C ASN A 124 10.57 -4.45 1.03
N ILE A 125 9.35 -4.01 0.70
CA ILE A 125 8.49 -3.24 1.60
C ILE A 125 7.93 -4.14 2.71
N MET A 126 7.45 -5.33 2.37
CA MET A 126 6.96 -6.32 3.33
C MET A 126 8.06 -6.73 4.31
N GLU A 127 9.30 -6.95 3.85
CA GLU A 127 10.42 -7.28 4.74
C GLU A 127 10.72 -6.16 5.75
N LYS A 128 10.62 -4.89 5.35
CA LYS A 128 10.74 -3.75 6.27
C LYS A 128 9.62 -3.79 7.31
N TYR A 129 8.40 -4.06 6.88
CA TYR A 129 7.24 -4.18 7.76
C TYR A 129 7.39 -5.33 8.77
N ASP A 130 7.81 -6.50 8.31
CA ASP A 130 8.07 -7.67 9.15
C ASP A 130 9.20 -7.42 10.14
N ASN A 131 10.23 -6.66 9.75
CA ASN A 131 11.28 -6.25 10.67
C ASN A 131 10.75 -5.32 11.77
N ILE A 132 9.96 -4.31 11.40
CA ILE A 132 9.33 -3.40 12.37
C ILE A 132 8.39 -4.18 13.31
N GLN A 133 7.62 -5.15 12.79
CA GLN A 133 6.77 -5.99 13.62
C GLN A 133 7.57 -6.84 14.61
N ARG A 134 8.68 -7.46 14.17
CA ARG A 134 9.57 -8.22 15.06
C ARG A 134 10.20 -7.33 16.13
N GLU A 135 10.66 -6.15 15.77
CA GLU A 135 11.21 -5.19 16.74
C GLU A 135 10.16 -4.71 17.75
N LEU A 136 8.93 -4.46 17.31
CA LEU A 136 7.82 -4.11 18.20
C LEU A 136 7.45 -5.26 19.15
N ALA A 137 7.48 -6.50 18.67
CA ALA A 137 7.24 -7.67 19.51
C ALA A 137 8.32 -7.80 20.60
N LYS A 138 9.60 -7.68 20.20
CA LYS A 138 10.72 -7.69 21.15
C LYS A 138 10.63 -6.55 22.17
N ALA A 139 10.29 -5.34 21.73
CA ALA A 139 10.13 -4.21 22.64
C ALA A 139 8.98 -4.41 23.64
N ARG A 140 7.90 -5.10 23.25
CA ARG A 140 6.80 -5.46 24.17
C ARG A 140 7.28 -6.43 25.25
N GLU A 141 7.96 -7.49 24.85
CA GLU A 141 8.54 -8.48 25.77
C GLU A 141 9.52 -7.82 26.75
N GLU A 142 10.45 -6.98 26.27
CA GLU A 142 11.37 -6.22 27.12
C GLU A 142 10.64 -5.28 28.10
N THR A 143 9.54 -4.66 27.67
CA THR A 143 8.72 -3.80 28.53
C THR A 143 8.06 -4.59 29.64
N ASP A 144 7.50 -5.76 29.32
CA ASP A 144 6.82 -6.61 30.28
C ASP A 144 7.80 -7.18 31.31
N ASP A 145 9.00 -7.58 30.87
CA ASP A 145 10.11 -7.99 31.76
C ASP A 145 10.55 -6.87 32.72
N ILE A 146 10.72 -5.64 32.21
CA ILE A 146 11.11 -4.49 33.03
C ILE A 146 10.01 -4.15 34.05
N LYS A 147 8.73 -4.20 33.64
CA LYS A 147 7.59 -3.99 34.55
C LYS A 147 7.57 -5.04 35.66
N MET A 148 7.73 -6.31 35.31
CA MET A 148 7.79 -7.39 36.31
C MET A 148 8.93 -7.15 37.32
N ARG A 149 10.13 -6.77 36.85
CA ARG A 149 11.26 -6.43 37.74
C ARG A 149 10.96 -5.21 38.62
N GLN A 150 10.30 -4.19 38.06
CA GLN A 150 9.90 -3.01 38.80
C GLN A 150 8.90 -3.34 39.92
N ASP A 151 7.92 -4.21 39.65
CA ASP A 151 6.92 -4.61 40.64
C ASP A 151 7.51 -5.51 41.73
N CYS A 152 8.45 -6.40 41.39
CA CYS A 152 9.25 -7.14 42.37
C CYS A 152 10.07 -6.20 43.26
N ALA A 153 10.73 -5.19 42.69
CA ALA A 153 11.52 -4.21 43.44
C ALA A 153 10.63 -3.33 44.35
N LYS A 154 9.47 -2.88 43.88
CA LYS A 154 8.47 -2.16 44.70
C LYS A 154 7.97 -3.03 45.86
N THR A 155 7.70 -4.31 45.61
CA THR A 155 7.25 -5.25 46.65
C THR A 155 8.33 -5.41 47.72
N ARG A 156 9.60 -5.60 47.33
CA ARG A 156 10.75 -5.62 48.26
C ARG A 156 10.88 -4.32 49.06
N LEU A 157 10.75 -3.16 48.41
CA LEU A 157 10.81 -1.87 49.09
C LEU A 157 9.68 -1.74 50.13
N ASN A 158 8.45 -2.13 49.79
CA ASN A 158 7.31 -2.12 50.71
C ASN A 158 7.53 -3.05 51.91
N GLN A 159 8.08 -4.24 51.70
CA GLN A 159 8.44 -5.16 52.79
C GLN A 159 9.48 -4.55 53.74
N LEU A 160 10.52 -3.88 53.20
CA LEU A 160 11.55 -3.21 54.00
C LEU A 160 11.03 -1.98 54.75
N LEU A 161 10.03 -1.28 54.21
CA LEU A 161 9.37 -0.15 54.88
C LEU A 161 8.48 -0.62 56.04
N LEU A 162 7.83 -1.78 55.91
CA LEU A 162 6.94 -2.36 56.92
C LEU A 162 7.69 -3.03 58.09
N HIS A 163 8.99 -3.34 57.95
CA HIS A 163 9.79 -3.90 59.04
C HIS A 163 10.32 -2.81 60.00
N PRO A 164 9.85 -2.76 61.27
CA PRO A 164 10.42 -1.88 62.28
C PRO A 164 11.83 -2.38 62.64
N GLY A 165 12.85 -1.54 62.41
CA GLY A 165 14.26 -1.84 62.69
C GLY A 165 15.15 -2.07 61.46
N CYS A 166 14.62 -1.96 60.24
CA CYS A 166 15.44 -2.03 59.02
C CYS A 166 16.32 -0.77 58.87
N GLN A 167 17.63 -0.96 58.62
CA GLN A 167 18.61 0.11 58.40
C GLN A 167 18.27 0.94 57.14
N GLU A 168 18.72 2.19 57.07
CA GLU A 168 18.44 3.09 55.93
C GLU A 168 19.10 2.65 54.61
N GLU A 169 20.28 2.01 54.68
CA GLU A 169 21.05 1.57 53.50
C GLU A 169 20.30 0.57 52.59
N PRO A 170 19.72 -0.54 53.13
CA PRO A 170 18.91 -1.45 52.32
C PRO A 170 17.69 -0.81 51.65
N ARG A 171 17.10 0.20 52.30
CA ARG A 171 15.96 0.96 51.74
C ARG A 171 16.40 1.87 50.61
N ALA A 172 17.53 2.55 50.77
CA ALA A 172 18.12 3.39 49.73
C ALA A 172 18.49 2.57 48.47
N LEU A 173 19.08 1.39 48.64
CA LEU A 173 19.41 0.48 47.54
C LEU A 173 18.16 -0.02 46.80
N ALA A 174 17.11 -0.43 47.52
CA ALA A 174 15.84 -0.86 46.91
C ALA A 174 15.14 0.30 46.18
N LEU A 175 15.18 1.52 46.72
CA LEU A 175 14.65 2.71 46.06
C LEU A 175 15.44 3.05 44.77
N GLN A 176 16.76 2.93 44.81
CA GLN A 176 17.62 3.11 43.64
C GLN A 176 17.33 2.07 42.54
N GLU A 177 17.06 0.82 42.92
CA GLU A 177 16.67 -0.26 42.00
C GLU A 177 15.30 0.03 41.32
N VAL A 178 14.32 0.54 42.07
CA VAL A 178 13.02 0.98 41.52
C VAL A 178 13.19 2.17 40.57
N GLN A 179 14.03 3.15 40.90
CA GLN A 179 14.30 4.30 40.03
C GLN A 179 15.06 3.90 38.77
N ALA A 180 16.04 2.99 38.87
CA ALA A 180 16.80 2.51 37.72
C ALA A 180 15.93 1.71 36.75
N THR A 181 15.04 0.85 37.26
CA THR A 181 14.07 0.10 36.44
C THR A 181 13.03 1.02 35.80
N ALA A 182 12.56 2.05 36.50
CA ALA A 182 11.66 3.06 35.94
C ALA A 182 12.29 3.84 34.78
N ARG A 183 13.55 4.28 34.92
CA ARG A 183 14.30 4.96 33.83
C ARG A 183 14.49 4.07 32.61
N ARG A 184 14.75 2.76 32.82
CA ARG A 184 14.84 1.78 31.72
C ARG A 184 13.50 1.61 31.01
N ASN A 185 12.40 1.51 31.74
CA ASN A 185 11.05 1.42 31.18
C ASN A 185 10.73 2.64 30.30
N GLU A 186 11.03 3.85 30.80
CA GLU A 186 10.83 5.09 30.06
C GLU A 186 11.63 5.11 28.74
N ALA A 187 12.88 4.65 28.76
CA ALA A 187 13.70 4.54 27.54
C ALA A 187 13.12 3.54 26.53
N THR A 188 12.58 2.40 26.98
CA THR A 188 11.95 1.40 26.11
C THR A 188 10.63 1.91 25.52
N GLU A 189 9.80 2.61 26.30
CA GLU A 189 8.57 3.23 25.79
C GLU A 189 8.86 4.36 24.78
N ARG A 190 9.95 5.13 24.96
CA ARG A 190 10.41 6.09 23.93
C ARG A 190 10.81 5.39 22.63
N LYS A 191 11.53 4.26 22.68
CA LYS A 191 11.88 3.46 21.49
C LYS A 191 10.63 2.92 20.78
N LYS A 192 9.66 2.41 21.55
CA LYS A 192 8.38 1.90 21.03
C LYS A 192 7.54 3.02 20.40
N ALA A 193 7.54 4.22 20.98
CA ALA A 193 6.90 5.39 20.39
C ALA A 193 7.55 5.78 19.06
N ALA A 194 8.88 5.77 18.97
CA ALA A 194 9.61 6.03 17.72
C ALA A 194 9.30 4.98 16.64
N GLN A 195 9.26 3.69 16.99
CA GLN A 195 8.89 2.62 16.06
C GLN A 195 7.43 2.76 15.57
N LYS A 196 6.49 3.14 16.44
CA LYS A 196 5.11 3.44 16.05
C LYS A 196 5.01 4.65 15.12
N ALA A 197 5.81 5.69 15.35
CA ALA A 197 5.88 6.85 14.46
C ALA A 197 6.39 6.43 13.07
N ASN A 198 7.52 5.70 13.01
CA ASN A 198 8.06 5.19 11.74
C ASN A 198 7.05 4.31 10.98
N TYR A 199 6.31 3.46 11.69
CA TYR A 199 5.23 2.66 11.11
C TYR A 199 4.13 3.55 10.51
N HIS A 200 3.74 4.60 11.22
CA HIS A 200 2.72 5.53 10.76
C HIS A 200 3.19 6.31 9.52
N ASP A 201 4.43 6.80 9.53
CA ASP A 201 5.03 7.50 8.40
C ASP A 201 5.09 6.62 7.15
N LEU A 202 5.53 5.36 7.29
CA LEU A 202 5.51 4.37 6.21
C LEU A 202 4.10 4.15 5.64
N LYS A 203 3.07 4.14 6.49
CA LYS A 203 1.68 3.99 6.06
C LYS A 203 1.19 5.24 5.31
N LEU A 204 1.58 6.43 5.76
CA LEU A 204 1.25 7.69 5.09
C LEU A 204 1.96 7.81 3.75
N ASP A 205 3.24 7.46 3.68
CA ASP A 205 4.02 7.42 2.43
C ASP A 205 3.41 6.44 1.42
N ALA A 206 2.99 5.25 1.87
CA ALA A 206 2.31 4.28 1.02
C ALA A 206 0.97 4.83 0.49
N ALA A 207 0.18 5.51 1.33
CA ALA A 207 -1.08 6.12 0.91
C ALA A 207 -0.86 7.28 -0.08
N ALA A 208 0.16 8.12 0.15
CA ALA A 208 0.54 9.20 -0.75
C ALA A 208 1.01 8.68 -2.12
N ALA A 209 1.82 7.62 -2.13
CA ALA A 209 2.24 6.95 -3.36
C ALA A 209 1.06 6.35 -4.12
N TYR A 210 0.08 5.78 -3.41
CA TYR A 210 -1.14 5.23 -4.00
C TYR A 210 -2.00 6.33 -4.64
N ALA A 211 -2.24 7.44 -3.94
CA ALA A 211 -2.99 8.59 -4.46
C ALA A 211 -2.33 9.18 -5.71
N LYS A 212 -1.00 9.32 -5.71
CA LYS A 212 -0.24 9.79 -6.88
C LYS A 212 -0.36 8.81 -8.06
N GLY A 213 -0.45 7.51 -7.79
CA GLY A 213 -0.73 6.48 -8.79
C GLY A 213 -2.10 6.66 -9.44
N GLU A 214 -3.15 6.94 -8.65
CA GLU A 214 -4.50 7.20 -9.15
C GLU A 214 -4.59 8.49 -9.99
N GLU A 215 -3.89 9.55 -9.57
CA GLU A 215 -3.77 10.80 -10.35
C GLU A 215 -3.10 10.55 -11.70
N LEU A 216 -1.96 9.84 -11.71
CA LEU A 216 -1.28 9.45 -12.94
C LEU A 216 -2.14 8.54 -13.81
N GLN A 217 -2.98 7.69 -13.23
CA GLN A 217 -3.92 6.87 -13.97
C GLN A 217 -4.98 7.73 -14.67
N CYS A 218 -5.53 8.74 -14.00
CA CYS A 218 -6.49 9.67 -14.60
C CYS A 218 -5.88 10.43 -15.78
N THR A 219 -4.70 11.02 -15.59
CA THR A 219 -3.99 11.74 -16.66
C THR A 219 -3.64 10.83 -17.85
N LEU A 220 -3.26 9.57 -17.60
CA LEU A 220 -3.02 8.60 -18.67
C LEU A 220 -4.29 8.28 -19.47
N HIS A 221 -5.46 8.21 -18.83
CA HIS A 221 -6.74 8.04 -19.52
C HIS A 221 -7.10 9.27 -20.36
N GLU A 222 -6.85 10.47 -19.83
CA GLU A 222 -7.05 11.73 -20.57
C GLU A 222 -6.15 11.79 -21.81
N VAL A 223 -4.87 11.43 -21.68
CA VAL A 223 -3.92 11.37 -22.80
C VAL A 223 -4.35 10.33 -23.83
N LYS A 224 -4.76 9.13 -23.40
CA LYS A 224 -5.29 8.10 -24.32
C LYS A 224 -6.53 8.59 -25.08
N ALA A 225 -7.45 9.24 -24.39
CA ALA A 225 -8.63 9.82 -25.01
C ALA A 225 -8.27 10.95 -25.99
N ALA A 226 -7.26 11.76 -25.67
CA ALA A 226 -6.74 12.81 -26.57
C ALA A 226 -6.08 12.21 -27.82
N ILE A 227 -5.30 11.14 -27.67
CA ILE A 227 -4.71 10.40 -28.80
C ILE A 227 -5.80 9.82 -29.68
N GLN A 228 -6.84 9.20 -29.11
CA GLN A 228 -7.96 8.65 -29.87
C GLN A 228 -8.75 9.74 -30.61
N ARG A 229 -9.01 10.89 -29.96
CA ARG A 229 -9.60 12.07 -30.60
C ARG A 229 -8.76 12.57 -31.77
N THR A 230 -7.45 12.63 -31.59
CA THR A 230 -6.51 13.06 -32.65
C THR A 230 -6.49 12.06 -33.81
N ARG A 231 -6.47 10.75 -33.51
CA ARG A 231 -6.52 9.68 -34.53
C ARG A 231 -7.82 9.71 -35.33
N ALA A 232 -8.96 9.82 -34.65
CA ALA A 232 -10.26 9.96 -35.30
C ALA A 232 -10.34 11.22 -36.18
N ALA A 233 -9.72 12.32 -35.75
CA ALA A 233 -9.62 13.56 -36.55
C ALA A 233 -8.67 13.44 -37.74
N THR A 234 -7.64 12.59 -37.69
CA THR A 234 -6.74 12.33 -38.82
C THR A 234 -7.26 11.27 -39.79
N GLU A 235 -8.07 10.31 -39.33
CA GLU A 235 -8.65 9.25 -40.17
C GLU A 235 -9.92 9.68 -40.92
N SER A 236 -10.50 10.83 -40.56
CA SER A 236 -11.76 11.31 -41.14
C SER A 236 -11.62 12.18 -42.39
N ASP A 237 -10.41 12.57 -42.81
CA ASP A 237 -10.23 13.42 -43.99
C ASP A 237 -8.95 13.11 -44.80
N PRO A 238 -9.06 12.39 -45.95
CA PRO A 238 -7.92 12.02 -46.79
C PRO A 238 -7.22 13.23 -47.44
N GLU A 239 -7.88 14.39 -47.55
CA GLU A 239 -7.25 15.61 -48.07
C GLU A 239 -6.36 16.28 -47.01
N SER A 240 -6.74 16.20 -45.72
CA SER A 240 -5.91 16.73 -44.62
C SER A 240 -4.60 15.95 -44.43
N LEU A 241 -4.57 14.65 -44.73
CA LEU A 241 -3.35 13.84 -44.63
C LEU A 241 -2.30 14.26 -45.67
N ARG A 242 -2.72 14.50 -46.92
CA ARG A 242 -1.81 14.97 -47.98
C ARG A 242 -1.28 16.38 -47.68
N ALA A 243 -2.13 17.28 -47.19
CA ALA A 243 -1.71 18.63 -46.82
C ALA A 243 -0.66 18.62 -45.70
N LYS A 244 -0.83 17.77 -44.68
CA LYS A 244 0.11 17.64 -43.55
C LYS A 244 1.41 16.91 -43.93
N GLU A 245 1.38 15.95 -44.85
CA GLU A 245 2.61 15.35 -45.41
C GLU A 245 3.41 16.36 -46.25
N GLN A 246 2.72 17.20 -47.03
CA GLN A 246 3.36 18.30 -47.76
C GLN A 246 3.97 19.33 -46.80
N GLU A 247 3.28 19.68 -45.72
CA GLU A 247 3.77 20.62 -44.71
C GLU A 247 4.95 20.03 -43.92
N ALA A 248 4.91 18.75 -43.54
CA ALA A 248 6.00 18.07 -42.85
C ALA A 248 7.26 17.94 -43.74
N THR A 249 7.10 17.72 -45.05
CA THR A 249 8.23 17.65 -45.99
C THR A 249 8.86 19.02 -46.25
N VAL A 250 8.06 20.08 -46.37
CA VAL A 250 8.55 21.47 -46.46
C VAL A 250 9.26 21.88 -45.16
N THR A 251 8.70 21.51 -44.01
CA THR A 251 9.29 21.80 -42.70
C THR A 251 10.61 21.04 -42.51
N ALA A 252 10.67 19.75 -42.87
CA ALA A 252 11.89 18.95 -42.82
C ALA A 252 12.98 19.47 -43.77
N ALA A 253 12.60 19.97 -44.96
CA ALA A 253 13.54 20.61 -45.89
C ALA A 253 14.10 21.92 -45.31
N SER A 254 13.25 22.74 -44.67
CA SER A 254 13.68 23.95 -43.95
C SER A 254 14.66 23.64 -42.82
N TRP A 255 14.40 22.61 -42.01
CA TRP A 255 15.31 22.18 -40.95
C TRP A 255 16.64 21.64 -41.48
N ARG A 256 16.64 20.89 -42.59
CA ARG A 256 17.87 20.44 -43.25
C ARG A 256 18.70 21.59 -43.79
N GLN A 257 18.06 22.61 -44.38
CA GLN A 257 18.76 23.80 -44.87
C GLN A 257 19.34 24.63 -43.72
N LYS A 258 18.60 24.80 -42.61
CA LYS A 258 19.11 25.46 -41.40
C LYS A 258 20.26 24.71 -40.75
N ALA A 259 20.19 23.37 -40.68
CA ALA A 259 21.28 22.54 -40.17
C ALA A 259 22.53 22.64 -41.06
N SER A 260 22.36 22.66 -42.39
CA SER A 260 23.46 22.84 -43.34
C SER A 260 24.10 24.24 -43.22
N SER A 261 23.30 25.28 -43.05
CA SER A 261 23.80 26.65 -42.77
C SER A 261 24.55 26.72 -41.44
N ALA A 262 24.03 26.11 -40.37
CA ALA A 262 24.70 26.08 -39.07
C ALA A 262 26.05 25.34 -39.15
N VAL A 263 26.12 24.23 -39.90
CA VAL A 263 27.38 23.53 -40.16
C VAL A 263 28.36 24.44 -40.92
N ALA A 264 27.91 25.14 -41.97
CA ALA A 264 28.76 26.07 -42.72
C ALA A 264 29.28 27.24 -41.86
N ASP A 265 28.45 27.74 -40.94
CA ASP A 265 28.83 28.81 -40.01
C ASP A 265 29.79 28.32 -38.92
N THR A 266 29.62 27.08 -38.42
CA THR A 266 30.60 26.47 -37.52
C THR A 266 31.94 26.23 -38.20
N GLU A 267 31.95 25.87 -39.48
CA GLU A 267 33.18 25.68 -40.24
C GLU A 267 33.88 27.01 -40.53
N LYS A 268 33.12 28.07 -40.86
CA LYS A 268 33.65 29.45 -40.94
C LYS A 268 34.20 29.94 -39.59
N SER A 269 33.55 29.59 -38.48
CA SER A 269 34.02 29.94 -37.15
C SER A 269 35.32 29.20 -36.79
N LYS A 270 35.43 27.91 -37.12
CA LYS A 270 36.68 27.15 -36.97
C LYS A 270 37.80 27.74 -37.83
N GLN A 271 37.49 28.11 -39.07
CA GLN A 271 38.44 28.76 -39.97
C GLN A 271 38.92 30.09 -39.37
N ARG A 272 38.01 30.92 -38.84
CA ARG A 272 38.38 32.18 -38.15
C ARG A 272 39.26 31.94 -36.93
N VAL A 273 38.98 30.92 -36.12
CA VAL A 273 39.81 30.57 -34.96
C VAL A 273 41.19 30.10 -35.40
N GLU A 274 41.29 29.31 -36.48
CA GLU A 274 42.58 28.85 -37.00
C GLU A 274 43.37 29.98 -37.67
N ASP A 275 42.69 30.87 -38.39
CA ASP A 275 43.27 32.09 -38.97
C ASP A 275 43.75 33.03 -37.86
N GLU A 276 43.01 33.17 -36.76
CA GLU A 276 43.42 33.98 -35.60
C GLU A 276 44.59 33.33 -34.85
N LYS A 277 44.62 32.00 -34.75
CA LYS A 277 45.75 31.25 -34.19
C LYS A 277 47.01 31.39 -35.06
N ASN A 278 46.86 31.36 -36.37
CA ASN A 278 47.94 31.64 -37.32
C ASN A 278 48.37 33.10 -37.27
N ALA A 279 47.45 34.04 -37.13
CA ALA A 279 47.76 35.46 -36.92
C ALA A 279 48.52 35.68 -35.61
N ARG A 280 48.16 34.98 -34.51
CA ARG A 280 48.88 34.99 -33.24
C ARG A 280 50.30 34.41 -33.37
N ARG A 281 50.47 33.29 -34.08
CA ARG A 281 51.80 32.74 -34.39
C ARG A 281 52.64 33.69 -35.22
N THR A 282 52.03 34.32 -36.23
CA THR A 282 52.71 35.30 -37.09
C THR A 282 53.09 36.56 -36.31
N ARG A 283 52.20 37.06 -35.43
CA ARG A 283 52.49 38.17 -34.50
C ARG A 283 53.58 37.82 -33.51
N ALA A 284 53.61 36.62 -32.95
CA ALA A 284 54.69 36.17 -32.06
C ALA A 284 56.04 36.15 -32.78
N LEU A 285 56.06 35.68 -34.03
CA LEU A 285 57.25 35.67 -34.88
C LEU A 285 57.70 37.08 -35.29
N LEU A 286 56.75 37.99 -35.51
CA LEU A 286 56.99 39.41 -35.74
C LEU A 286 57.51 40.12 -34.48
N LEU A 287 56.96 39.80 -33.30
CA LEU A 287 57.44 40.30 -32.01
C LEU A 287 58.84 39.80 -31.70
N GLU A 288 59.17 38.56 -32.05
CA GLU A 288 60.52 38.02 -31.91
C GLU A 288 61.52 38.70 -32.87
N LYS A 289 61.11 38.97 -34.12
CA LYS A 289 61.89 39.79 -35.06
C LYS A 289 62.05 41.24 -34.57
N LEU A 290 60.97 41.86 -34.09
CA LEU A 290 61.00 43.19 -33.48
C LEU A 290 61.89 43.22 -32.24
N ARG A 291 61.90 42.17 -31.42
CA ARG A 291 62.76 42.06 -30.24
C ARG A 291 64.24 41.96 -30.64
N LYS A 292 64.56 41.26 -31.73
CA LYS A 292 65.89 41.27 -32.36
C LYS A 292 66.26 42.67 -32.89
N VAL A 293 65.36 43.32 -33.61
CA VAL A 293 65.57 44.68 -34.13
C VAL A 293 65.69 45.71 -33.00
N MET A 294 64.95 45.57 -31.91
CA MET A 294 65.05 46.43 -30.72
C MET A 294 66.34 46.15 -29.92
N GLN A 295 66.82 44.90 -29.88
CA GLN A 295 68.15 44.58 -29.36
C GLN A 295 69.27 45.18 -30.23
N GLU A 296 69.07 45.26 -31.55
CA GLU A 296 69.96 45.95 -32.50
C GLU A 296 69.84 47.48 -32.43
N MET A 297 68.67 48.00 -32.04
CA MET A 297 68.35 49.43 -31.90
C MET A 297 68.45 49.92 -30.44
N ALA A 298 69.12 49.17 -29.55
CA ALA A 298 69.32 49.55 -28.16
C ALA A 298 70.16 50.83 -28.06
N GLY A 299 69.45 51.95 -28.18
CA GLY A 299 69.97 53.29 -28.32
C GLY A 299 68.85 54.29 -28.62
N ALA A 300 67.72 54.19 -27.88
CA ALA A 300 66.67 55.19 -27.62
C ALA A 300 65.24 54.63 -27.80
N GLN A 301 64.38 54.88 -26.80
CA GLN A 301 62.93 54.58 -26.70
C GLN A 301 62.49 53.30 -25.96
N GLU A 302 63.10 52.97 -24.81
CA GLU A 302 62.57 51.92 -23.90
C GLU A 302 61.45 52.40 -22.95
N GLU A 303 61.29 53.69 -22.68
CA GLU A 303 60.36 54.17 -21.63
C GLU A 303 58.89 54.25 -22.07
N HIS A 304 58.59 54.53 -23.34
CA HIS A 304 57.21 54.76 -23.79
C HIS A 304 56.42 53.44 -23.99
N ALA A 305 57.07 52.40 -24.51
CA ALA A 305 56.45 51.08 -24.71
C ALA A 305 56.13 50.37 -23.37
N ALA A 306 56.97 50.58 -22.34
CA ALA A 306 56.75 50.03 -21.02
C ALA A 306 55.57 50.69 -20.27
N GLN A 307 55.23 51.95 -20.60
CA GLN A 307 54.08 52.65 -20.01
C GLN A 307 52.75 52.27 -20.67
N GLU A 308 52.72 52.02 -21.98
CA GLU A 308 51.49 51.59 -22.67
C GLU A 308 51.08 50.15 -22.31
N LEU A 309 52.04 49.24 -22.13
CA LEU A 309 51.74 47.87 -21.67
C LEU A 309 51.11 47.86 -20.27
N LYS A 310 51.63 48.70 -19.35
CA LYS A 310 51.09 48.85 -17.99
C LYS A 310 49.71 49.50 -17.95
N ARG A 311 49.33 50.33 -18.94
CA ARG A 311 47.97 50.88 -19.04
C ARG A 311 46.98 49.82 -19.53
N ALA A 312 47.36 49.05 -20.56
CA ALA A 312 46.52 47.97 -21.08
C ALA A 312 46.23 46.89 -20.04
N ASP A 313 47.23 46.49 -19.24
CA ASP A 313 47.03 45.50 -18.17
C ASP A 313 46.06 46.00 -17.08
N ARG A 314 46.11 47.29 -16.72
CA ARG A 314 45.18 47.88 -15.75
C ARG A 314 43.74 47.96 -16.27
N GLU A 315 43.56 48.30 -17.55
CA GLU A 315 42.22 48.35 -18.17
C GLU A 315 41.57 46.96 -18.24
N VAL A 316 42.36 45.90 -18.45
CA VAL A 316 41.88 44.52 -18.44
C VAL A 316 41.50 44.09 -17.01
N GLU A 317 42.35 44.37 -16.01
CA GLU A 317 42.04 44.04 -14.60
C GLU A 317 40.79 44.79 -14.09
N GLU A 318 40.63 46.07 -14.40
CA GLU A 318 39.44 46.84 -14.03
C GLU A 318 38.17 46.31 -14.71
N ALA A 319 38.26 45.91 -15.98
CA ALA A 319 37.14 45.32 -16.71
C ALA A 319 36.71 43.96 -16.14
N GLU A 320 37.67 43.11 -15.74
CA GLU A 320 37.38 41.82 -15.09
C GLU A 320 36.79 42.00 -13.70
N TYR A 321 37.30 42.96 -12.91
CA TYR A 321 36.74 43.30 -11.60
C TYR A 321 35.30 43.80 -11.68
N HIS A 322 34.98 44.70 -12.61
CA HIS A 322 33.62 45.20 -12.81
C HIS A 322 32.66 44.12 -13.32
N LYS A 323 33.14 43.18 -14.14
CA LYS A 323 32.35 42.03 -14.58
C LYS A 323 32.02 41.08 -13.42
N GLY A 324 32.99 40.87 -12.51
CA GLY A 324 32.80 40.12 -11.27
C GLY A 324 31.78 40.76 -10.33
N CYS A 325 31.82 42.08 -10.16
CA CYS A 325 30.85 42.80 -9.32
C CYS A 325 29.40 42.66 -9.83
N LYS A 326 29.19 42.84 -11.14
CA LYS A 326 27.86 42.68 -11.76
C LYS A 326 27.32 41.24 -11.66
N ALA A 327 28.21 40.24 -11.72
CA ALA A 327 27.82 38.84 -11.52
C ALA A 327 27.39 38.57 -10.05
N SER A 328 28.06 39.22 -9.09
CA SER A 328 27.72 39.10 -7.66
C SER A 328 26.39 39.76 -7.31
N GLU A 329 26.07 40.91 -7.91
CA GLU A 329 24.77 41.59 -7.70
C GLU A 329 23.61 40.75 -8.24
N ARG A 330 23.74 40.18 -9.45
CA ARG A 330 22.73 39.29 -10.03
C ARG A 330 22.47 38.05 -9.18
N PHE A 331 23.53 37.46 -8.62
CA PHE A 331 23.39 36.30 -7.74
C PHE A 331 22.64 36.64 -6.44
N LYS A 332 22.81 37.85 -5.90
CA LYS A 332 22.05 38.31 -4.73
C LYS A 332 20.56 38.50 -5.06
N GLU A 333 20.26 39.12 -6.21
CA GLU A 333 18.87 39.30 -6.67
C GLU A 333 18.17 37.96 -6.90
N GLU A 334 18.82 37.02 -7.61
CA GLU A 334 18.28 35.67 -7.82
C GLU A 334 18.07 34.90 -6.51
N SER A 335 18.96 35.09 -5.53
CA SER A 335 18.83 34.47 -4.21
C SER A 335 17.68 35.06 -3.39
N GLU A 336 17.42 36.36 -3.46
CA GLU A 336 16.29 37.01 -2.76
C GLU A 336 14.96 36.59 -3.39
N GLU A 337 14.87 36.58 -4.72
CA GLU A 337 13.68 36.08 -5.42
C GLU A 337 13.36 34.61 -5.10
N ALA A 338 14.39 33.77 -4.94
CA ALA A 338 14.21 32.38 -4.56
C ALA A 338 13.67 32.24 -3.12
N LYS A 339 14.11 33.10 -2.19
CA LYS A 339 13.57 33.15 -0.82
C LYS A 339 12.11 33.57 -0.80
N GLU A 340 11.76 34.64 -1.52
CA GLU A 340 10.37 35.08 -1.60
C GLU A 340 9.44 34.03 -2.21
N ARG A 341 9.91 33.29 -3.23
CA ARG A 341 9.15 32.17 -3.82
C ARG A 341 8.90 31.08 -2.78
N MET A 342 9.92 30.68 -2.02
CA MET A 342 9.74 29.68 -0.96
C MET A 342 8.80 30.15 0.16
N GLU A 343 8.84 31.43 0.55
CA GLU A 343 7.92 31.96 1.56
C GLU A 343 6.47 31.95 1.07
N ARG A 344 6.23 32.33 -0.19
CA ARG A 344 4.88 32.26 -0.80
C ARG A 344 4.35 30.82 -0.85
N GLU A 345 5.19 29.84 -1.23
CA GLU A 345 4.82 28.43 -1.23
C GLU A 345 4.51 27.91 0.17
N ARG A 346 5.32 28.29 1.16
CA ARG A 346 5.10 27.95 2.57
C ARG A 346 3.77 28.50 3.08
N HIS A 347 3.44 29.77 2.77
CA HIS A 347 2.15 30.35 3.17
C HIS A 347 0.97 29.65 2.49
N ALA A 348 1.08 29.28 1.22
CA ALA A 348 0.04 28.53 0.52
C ALA A 348 -0.18 27.12 1.10
N LEU A 349 0.89 26.45 1.53
CA LEU A 349 0.81 25.15 2.20
C LEU A 349 0.15 25.25 3.57
N LEU A 350 0.49 26.27 4.36
CA LEU A 350 -0.14 26.51 5.66
C LEU A 350 -1.64 26.78 5.53
N ALA A 351 -2.06 27.60 4.55
CA ALA A 351 -3.47 27.86 4.29
C ALA A 351 -4.24 26.60 3.88
N LYS A 352 -3.63 25.71 3.07
CA LYS A 352 -4.23 24.41 2.72
C LYS A 352 -4.39 23.49 3.94
N LEU A 353 -3.37 23.45 4.80
CA LEU A 353 -3.42 22.68 6.05
C LEU A 353 -4.53 23.17 6.98
N GLU A 354 -4.68 24.48 7.16
CA GLU A 354 -5.76 25.06 7.96
C GLU A 354 -7.15 24.72 7.41
N ALA A 355 -7.34 24.82 6.09
CA ALA A 355 -8.59 24.45 5.43
C ALA A 355 -8.91 22.95 5.62
N GLN A 356 -7.92 22.08 5.47
CA GLN A 356 -8.08 20.65 5.68
C GLN A 356 -8.40 20.32 7.15
N ASN A 357 -7.75 21.01 8.09
CA ASN A 357 -7.99 20.79 9.52
C ASN A 357 -9.42 21.20 9.91
N LYS A 358 -9.93 22.29 9.33
CA LYS A 358 -11.34 22.70 9.50
C LYS A 358 -12.32 21.64 8.99
N CYS A 359 -12.09 21.10 7.79
CA CYS A 359 -12.91 20.01 7.24
C CYS A 359 -12.89 18.76 8.12
N ASN A 360 -11.72 18.41 8.67
CA ASN A 360 -11.57 17.27 9.57
C ASN A 360 -12.36 17.45 10.87
N ILE A 361 -12.35 18.66 11.45
CA ILE A 361 -13.13 18.98 12.66
C ILE A 361 -14.63 18.80 12.39
N GLU A 362 -15.15 19.36 11.30
CA GLU A 362 -16.55 19.23 10.90
C GLU A 362 -16.95 17.75 10.71
N THR A 363 -16.07 16.96 10.08
CA THR A 363 -16.29 15.51 9.89
C THR A 363 -16.30 14.74 11.21
N MET A 364 -15.40 15.09 12.14
CA MET A 364 -15.34 14.49 13.47
C MET A 364 -16.59 14.81 14.32
N GLU A 365 -17.14 16.02 14.20
CA GLU A 365 -18.40 16.39 14.85
C GLU A 365 -19.60 15.60 14.30
N GLN A 366 -19.66 15.41 12.98
CA GLN A 366 -20.68 14.56 12.35
C GLN A 366 -20.58 13.10 12.85
N LEU A 367 -19.37 12.55 12.94
CA LEU A 367 -19.14 11.20 13.46
C LEU A 367 -19.51 11.05 14.95
N ARG A 368 -19.29 12.08 15.78
CA ARG A 368 -19.80 12.09 17.16
C ARG A 368 -21.32 12.09 17.20
N GLY A 369 -21.94 12.86 16.32
CA GLY A 369 -23.40 12.91 16.16
C GLY A 369 -24.00 11.56 15.76
N THR A 370 -23.37 10.81 14.85
CA THR A 370 -23.80 9.46 14.49
C THR A 370 -23.59 8.48 15.64
N HIS A 371 -22.44 8.54 16.33
CA HIS A 371 -22.16 7.64 17.44
C HIS A 371 -23.16 7.79 18.61
N HIS A 372 -23.61 9.02 18.90
CA HIS A 372 -24.69 9.24 19.87
C HIS A 372 -26.04 8.63 19.43
N ARG A 373 -26.36 8.67 18.13
CA ARG A 373 -27.58 8.03 17.62
C ARG A 373 -27.51 6.52 17.73
N ASP A 374 -26.36 5.93 17.42
CA ASP A 374 -26.14 4.49 17.52
C ASP A 374 -26.27 4.02 18.97
N ASN A 375 -25.68 4.74 19.94
CA ASN A 375 -25.84 4.44 21.36
C ASN A 375 -27.31 4.50 21.81
N ASN A 376 -28.06 5.53 21.38
CA ASN A 376 -29.49 5.65 21.70
C ASN A 376 -30.33 4.52 21.08
N LEU A 377 -29.99 4.07 19.87
CA LEU A 377 -30.65 2.92 19.24
C LEU A 377 -30.34 1.62 19.98
N GLN A 378 -29.10 1.47 20.45
CA GLN A 378 -28.68 0.29 21.18
C GLN A 378 -29.35 0.19 22.55
N GLU A 379 -29.50 1.30 23.28
CA GLU A 379 -30.31 1.32 24.52
C GLU A 379 -31.77 0.92 24.27
N LYS A 380 -32.38 1.39 23.18
CA LYS A 380 -33.75 0.98 22.80
C LYS A 380 -33.86 -0.51 22.51
N ILE A 381 -32.89 -1.07 21.80
CA ILE A 381 -32.84 -2.52 21.51
C ILE A 381 -32.71 -3.32 22.81
N GLU A 382 -31.87 -2.88 23.76
CA GLU A 382 -31.67 -3.57 25.03
C GLU A 382 -32.96 -3.56 25.88
N MET A 383 -33.68 -2.43 25.92
CA MET A 383 -34.97 -2.36 26.61
C MET A 383 -36.01 -3.32 25.99
N GLN A 384 -36.15 -3.32 24.65
CA GLN A 384 -37.08 -4.23 23.98
C GLN A 384 -36.74 -5.71 24.22
N LYS A 385 -35.44 -6.02 24.28
CA LYS A 385 -34.99 -7.37 24.59
C LYS A 385 -35.36 -7.78 26.01
N GLN A 386 -35.27 -6.88 26.99
CA GLN A 386 -35.71 -7.15 28.37
C GLN A 386 -37.22 -7.37 28.46
N GLU A 387 -38.02 -6.57 27.75
CA GLU A 387 -39.48 -6.75 27.68
C GLU A 387 -39.84 -8.13 27.10
N LEU A 388 -39.26 -8.50 25.97
CA LEU A 388 -39.49 -9.81 25.34
C LEU A 388 -39.03 -10.97 26.23
N GLN A 389 -37.94 -10.82 26.98
CA GLN A 389 -37.51 -11.82 27.95
C GLN A 389 -38.52 -11.98 29.10
N GLY A 390 -39.12 -10.89 29.56
CA GLY A 390 -40.20 -10.91 30.55
C GLY A 390 -41.45 -11.62 30.04
N GLU A 391 -41.87 -11.34 28.81
CA GLU A 391 -43.00 -12.02 28.16
C GLU A 391 -42.75 -13.52 28.00
N LEU A 392 -41.55 -13.90 27.55
CA LEU A 392 -41.15 -15.31 27.43
C LEU A 392 -41.18 -16.03 28.77
N ALA A 393 -40.68 -15.40 29.84
CA ALA A 393 -40.74 -15.97 31.19
C ALA A 393 -42.19 -16.18 31.66
N GLY A 394 -43.09 -15.21 31.38
CA GLY A 394 -44.51 -15.33 31.68
C GLY A 394 -45.21 -16.46 30.92
N LEU A 395 -44.90 -16.63 29.63
CA LEU A 395 -45.41 -17.75 28.83
C LEU A 395 -44.89 -19.09 29.33
N GLN A 396 -43.61 -19.16 29.72
CA GLN A 396 -43.01 -20.38 30.27
C GLN A 396 -43.69 -20.81 31.58
N ALA A 397 -43.99 -19.85 32.47
CA ALA A 397 -44.73 -20.12 33.70
C ALA A 397 -46.13 -20.70 33.41
N ARG A 398 -46.87 -20.10 32.48
CA ARG A 398 -48.18 -20.60 32.06
C ARG A 398 -48.14 -22.00 31.45
N ILE A 399 -47.09 -22.33 30.69
CA ILE A 399 -46.89 -23.68 30.15
C ILE A 399 -46.69 -24.68 31.29
N ASN A 400 -45.91 -24.34 32.31
CA ASN A 400 -45.67 -25.20 33.46
C ASN A 400 -46.95 -25.42 34.27
N ASP A 401 -47.71 -24.36 34.55
CA ASP A 401 -49.00 -24.46 35.25
C ASP A 401 -49.96 -25.38 34.50
N ASN A 402 -50.06 -25.23 33.17
CA ASN A 402 -50.90 -26.09 32.33
C ASN A 402 -50.44 -27.55 32.34
N ARG A 403 -49.13 -27.81 32.35
CA ARG A 403 -48.59 -29.18 32.47
C ARG A 403 -48.96 -29.81 33.81
N GLU A 404 -48.94 -29.03 34.88
CA GLU A 404 -49.30 -29.53 36.20
C GLU A 404 -50.80 -29.81 36.33
N LEU A 405 -51.64 -28.96 35.74
CA LEU A 405 -53.07 -29.22 35.61
C LEU A 405 -53.35 -30.49 34.79
N LEU A 406 -52.65 -30.69 33.67
CA LEU A 406 -52.76 -31.90 32.86
C LEU A 406 -52.36 -33.14 33.67
N ARG A 407 -51.25 -33.08 34.41
CA ARG A 407 -50.79 -34.18 35.27
C ARG A 407 -51.84 -34.57 36.32
N LYS A 408 -52.47 -33.57 36.97
CA LYS A 408 -53.57 -33.81 37.92
C LYS A 408 -54.77 -34.47 37.25
N SER A 409 -55.20 -33.97 36.09
CA SER A 409 -56.29 -34.57 35.32
C SER A 409 -56.02 -36.01 34.92
N GLU A 410 -54.78 -36.34 34.51
CA GLU A 410 -54.39 -37.71 34.19
C GLU A 410 -54.42 -38.62 35.42
N GLU A 411 -53.98 -38.12 36.58
CA GLU A 411 -54.01 -38.83 37.86
C GLU A 411 -55.45 -39.09 38.33
N ASP A 412 -56.33 -38.09 38.24
CA ASP A 412 -57.76 -38.23 38.53
C ASP A 412 -58.43 -39.25 37.61
N THR A 413 -58.09 -39.26 36.31
CA THR A 413 -58.63 -40.24 35.35
C THR A 413 -58.16 -41.66 35.68
N LYS A 414 -56.90 -41.83 36.08
CA LYS A 414 -56.36 -43.13 36.53
C LYS A 414 -57.07 -43.62 37.78
N ASN A 415 -57.25 -42.74 38.77
CA ASN A 415 -57.95 -43.05 40.01
C ASN A 415 -59.41 -43.46 39.73
N PHE A 416 -60.13 -42.68 38.92
CA PHE A 416 -61.49 -43.01 38.50
C PHE A 416 -61.57 -44.38 37.80
N THR A 417 -60.63 -44.68 36.90
CA THR A 417 -60.59 -45.97 36.19
C THR A 417 -60.32 -47.13 37.15
N ALA A 418 -59.41 -46.93 38.12
CA ALA A 418 -59.10 -47.93 39.14
C ALA A 418 -60.31 -48.21 40.05
N ASP A 419 -61.03 -47.17 40.46
CA ASP A 419 -62.26 -47.29 41.26
C ASP A 419 -63.35 -48.05 40.49
N MET A 420 -63.57 -47.71 39.22
CA MET A 420 -64.50 -48.41 38.33
C MET A 420 -64.16 -49.91 38.20
N LEU A 421 -62.89 -50.25 38.01
CA LEU A 421 -62.44 -51.64 37.92
C LEU A 421 -62.62 -52.38 39.25
N ALA A 422 -62.38 -51.72 40.38
CA ALA A 422 -62.61 -52.29 41.70
C ALA A 422 -64.09 -52.59 41.94
N ASP A 423 -64.98 -51.66 41.57
CA ASP A 423 -66.42 -51.86 41.67
C ASP A 423 -66.91 -52.96 40.71
N PHE A 424 -66.42 -53.00 39.48
CA PHE A 424 -66.75 -54.09 38.54
C PHE A 424 -66.34 -55.45 39.08
N LYS A 425 -65.15 -55.55 39.69
CA LYS A 425 -64.69 -56.77 40.36
C LYS A 425 -65.60 -57.16 41.52
N ARG A 426 -66.02 -56.21 42.36
CA ARG A 426 -66.98 -56.47 43.45
C ARG A 426 -68.31 -57.01 42.92
N TYR A 427 -68.85 -56.41 41.85
CA TYR A 427 -70.08 -56.90 41.22
C TYR A 427 -69.90 -58.31 40.64
N HIS A 428 -68.77 -58.58 39.99
CA HIS A 428 -68.45 -59.90 39.45
C HIS A 428 -68.34 -60.95 40.56
N ASP A 429 -67.63 -60.66 41.64
CA ASP A 429 -67.48 -61.55 42.80
C ASP A 429 -68.84 -61.82 43.47
N LEU A 430 -69.70 -60.81 43.59
CA LEU A 430 -71.07 -60.94 44.10
C LEU A 430 -71.93 -61.83 43.19
N PHE A 431 -71.83 -61.64 41.87
CA PHE A 431 -72.51 -62.47 40.89
C PHE A 431 -72.08 -63.94 40.98
N LEU A 432 -70.77 -64.21 41.00
CA LEU A 432 -70.23 -65.56 41.16
C LEU A 432 -70.66 -66.21 42.48
N SER A 433 -70.65 -65.46 43.58
CA SER A 433 -71.13 -65.91 44.89
C SER A 433 -72.61 -66.30 44.85
N THR A 434 -73.44 -65.49 44.18
CA THR A 434 -74.87 -65.76 44.00
C THR A 434 -75.09 -67.01 43.15
N CYS A 435 -74.40 -67.14 42.02
CA CYS A 435 -74.44 -68.35 41.18
C CYS A 435 -74.00 -69.61 41.94
N LYS A 436 -73.00 -69.50 42.83
CA LYS A 436 -72.59 -70.62 43.70
C LYS A 436 -73.70 -71.00 44.67
N LYS A 437 -74.32 -70.02 45.36
CA LYS A 437 -75.45 -70.27 46.27
C LYS A 437 -76.63 -70.93 45.57
N VAL A 438 -77.00 -70.48 44.37
CA VAL A 438 -78.07 -71.08 43.56
C VAL A 438 -77.74 -72.53 43.21
N ARG A 439 -76.51 -72.79 42.75
CA ARG A 439 -76.04 -74.14 42.43
C ARG A 439 -76.08 -75.07 43.66
N ASP A 440 -75.63 -74.59 44.80
CA ASP A 440 -75.61 -75.37 46.04
C ASP A 440 -77.04 -75.66 46.52
N ALA A 441 -77.98 -74.72 46.37
CA ALA A 441 -79.40 -74.94 46.65
C ALA A 441 -80.02 -76.01 45.74
N MET A 442 -79.79 -75.94 44.42
CA MET A 442 -80.29 -76.94 43.47
C MET A 442 -79.71 -78.34 43.72
N ARG A 443 -78.54 -78.45 44.36
CA ARG A 443 -77.92 -79.73 44.73
C ARG A 443 -78.53 -80.38 45.97
N ASN A 444 -79.18 -79.60 46.83
CA ASN A 444 -79.81 -80.11 48.06
C ASN A 444 -81.27 -80.55 47.83
N ASP A 445 -81.86 -80.22 46.68
CA ASP A 445 -83.23 -80.58 46.28
C ASP A 445 -83.29 -81.82 45.34
N LEU A 446 -82.15 -82.47 45.08
CA LEU A 446 -82.01 -83.76 44.38
C LEU A 446 -81.52 -84.83 45.37
#